data_AF-A0A840HWD4-F1
#
_entry.id   AF-A0A840HWD4-F1
#
_cell.length_a   1.000
_cell.length_b   1.000
_cell.length_c   1.000
_cell.angle_alpha   90.00
_cell.angle_beta   90.00
_cell.angle_gamma   90.00
#
_symmetry.space_group_name_H-M   'P 1'
#
loop_
_entity.id
_entity.type
_entity.pdbx_description
1 polymer ?
#
loop_
_entity_poly.entity_id
_entity_poly.type
_entity_poly.pdbx_seq_one_letter_code
_entity_poly.pdbx_strand_id
1 'polypeptide(L)' 'MATLILTAVGTALGGPLGGTIGAVLGQVVDQNVLFKPKGREGPRLDRLEIQTSTYGSQVPRIFGKMRVAGTVIWATDLNE' A
#
# COMPACT_ATOMS: atom_id res chain seq x y z
N MET A 1 -3.09 17.80 7.70
CA MET A 1 -3.26 18.68 8.88
C MET A 1 -2.16 19.72 8.98
N ALA A 2 -0.90 19.40 8.65
CA ALA A 2 0.20 20.38 8.60
C ALA A 2 -0.08 21.50 7.59
N THR A 3 -0.73 21.21 6.46
CA THR A 3 -1.15 22.21 5.46
C THR A 3 -2.00 23.31 6.08
N LEU A 4 -3.02 22.98 6.86
CA LEU A 4 -3.91 23.97 7.47
C LEU A 4 -3.19 24.86 8.48
N ILE A 5 -2.36 24.27 9.34
CA ILE A 5 -1.62 25.00 10.38
C ILE A 5 -0.57 25.91 9.75
N LEU A 6 0.25 25.39 8.82
CA LEU A 6 1.32 26.15 8.18
C LEU A 6 0.77 27.25 7.25
N THR A 7 -0.37 27.00 6.59
CA THR A 7 -1.07 28.04 5.81
C THR A 7 -1.57 29.15 6.73
N ALA A 8 -2.24 28.80 7.85
CA ALA A 8 -2.74 29.81 8.79
C ALA A 8 -1.62 30.66 9.40
N VAL A 9 -0.53 30.03 9.83
CA VAL A 9 0.66 30.74 10.36
C VAL A 9 1.34 31.57 9.28
N GLY A 10 1.52 31.02 8.07
CA GLY A 10 2.11 31.74 6.94
C GLY A 10 1.28 32.95 6.53
N THR A 11 -0.06 32.84 6.58
CA THR A 11 -0.96 33.94 6.26
C THR A 11 -0.93 35.03 7.33
N ALA A 12 -0.85 34.64 8.60
CA ALA A 12 -0.77 35.56 9.73
C ALA A 12 0.54 36.37 9.76
N LEU A 13 1.66 35.76 9.34
CA LEU A 13 2.98 36.41 9.38
C LEU A 13 3.37 37.11 8.07
N GLY A 14 2.93 36.60 6.92
CA GLY A 14 3.37 37.05 5.59
C GLY A 14 2.26 37.38 4.62
N GLY A 15 1.01 37.50 5.10
CA GLY A 15 -0.15 37.74 4.24
C GLY A 15 -0.40 36.62 3.22
N PRO A 16 -1.13 36.88 2.13
CA PRO A 16 -1.51 35.85 1.16
C PRO A 16 -0.31 35.07 0.60
N LEU A 17 0.83 35.73 0.38
CA LEU A 17 2.05 35.09 -0.12
C LEU A 17 2.65 34.12 0.91
N GLY A 18 2.76 34.52 2.18
CA GLY A 18 3.20 33.63 3.25
C GLY A 18 2.26 32.43 3.44
N GLY A 19 0.95 32.63 3.25
CA GLY A 19 -0.04 31.55 3.25
C GLY A 19 0.20 30.51 2.16
N THR A 20 0.48 30.94 0.92
CA THR A 20 0.77 30.01 -0.18
C THR A 20 2.04 29.18 0.07
N ILE A 21 3.09 29.79 0.62
CA ILE A 21 4.32 29.08 0.97
C ILE A 21 4.04 28.06 2.09
N GLY A 22 3.28 28.45 3.11
CA GLY A 22 2.83 27.57 4.18
C GLY A 22 1.99 26.38 3.68
N ALA A 23 1.13 26.61 2.69
CA ALA A 23 0.32 25.57 2.07
C ALA A 23 1.18 24.54 1.33
N VAL A 24 2.13 24.99 0.50
CA VAL A 24 3.01 24.10 -0.25
C VAL A 24 3.86 23.25 0.69
N LEU A 25 4.50 23.88 1.69
CA LEU A 25 5.33 23.16 2.65
C LEU A 25 4.49 22.19 3.50
N GLY A 26 3.31 22.63 3.96
CA GLY A 26 2.44 21.77 4.76
C GLY A 26 1.86 20.60 3.97
N GLN A 27 1.64 20.74 2.65
CA GLN A 27 1.22 19.64 1.79
C GLN A 27 2.31 18.58 1.67
N VAL A 28 3.58 18.99 1.53
CA VAL A 28 4.72 18.07 1.47
C VAL A 28 4.84 17.28 2.78
N VAL A 29 4.69 17.95 3.93
CA VAL A 29 4.73 17.31 5.25
C VAL A 29 3.54 16.36 5.44
N ASP A 30 2.35 16.79 5.02
CA ASP A 30 1.15 15.97 5.08
C ASP A 30 1.30 14.69 4.25
N GLN A 31 1.79 14.78 3.02
CA GLN A 31 1.93 13.62 2.13
C GLN A 31 3.06 12.66 2.54
N ASN A 32 4.20 13.19 3.01
CA ASN A 32 5.40 12.37 3.20
C ASN A 32 5.62 11.91 4.63
N VAL A 33 5.02 12.58 5.62
CA VAL A 33 5.26 12.30 7.05
C VAL A 33 3.97 11.88 7.74
N LEU A 34 2.91 12.68 7.63
CA LEU A 34 1.66 12.42 8.36
C LEU A 34 0.79 11.34 7.70
N PHE A 35 0.69 11.36 6.37
CA PHE A 35 -0.14 10.45 5.59
C PHE A 35 0.67 9.65 4.58
N LYS A 36 1.96 9.41 4.86
CA LYS A 36 2.80 8.57 4.01
C LYS A 36 2.04 7.26 3.77
N PRO A 37 1.75 6.90 2.50
CA PRO A 37 1.13 5.62 2.22
C PRO A 37 2.05 4.56 2.81
N LYS A 38 1.58 3.82 3.83
CA LYS A 38 2.28 2.65 4.33
C LYS A 38 2.49 1.78 3.10
N GLY A 39 3.75 1.57 2.70
CA GLY A 39 4.08 0.84 1.50
C GLY A 39 3.27 -0.44 1.49
N ARG A 40 2.34 -0.57 0.53
CA ARG A 40 1.44 -1.71 0.50
C ARG A 40 2.22 -2.86 -0.10
N GLU A 41 2.86 -3.63 0.75
CA GLU A 41 3.54 -4.85 0.36
C GLU A 41 2.46 -5.88 -0.02
N GLY A 42 2.45 -6.26 -1.30
CA GLY A 42 1.62 -7.34 -1.78
C GLY A 42 2.22 -8.71 -1.42
N PRO A 43 1.44 -9.79 -1.56
CA PRO A 43 1.96 -11.15 -1.41
C PRO A 43 3.19 -11.35 -2.30
N ARG A 44 4.34 -11.69 -1.69
CA ARG A 44 5.57 -12.02 -2.41
C ARG A 44 5.81 -13.53 -2.34
N LEU A 45 6.43 -14.07 -3.38
CA LEU A 45 6.94 -15.43 -3.36
C LEU A 45 8.16 -15.48 -2.43
N ASP A 46 7.97 -16.01 -1.21
CA ASP A 46 9.05 -16.28 -0.25
C ASP A 46 9.86 -17.53 -0.62
N ARG A 47 9.25 -18.46 -1.39
CA ARG A 47 9.86 -19.74 -1.77
C ARG A 47 9.41 -20.19 -3.16
N LEU A 48 10.24 -20.98 -3.83
CA LEU A 48 9.91 -21.69 -5.09
C LEU A 48 9.03 -22.94 -4.82
N GLU A 49 8.10 -22.86 -3.88
CA GLU A 49 7.02 -23.84 -3.72
C GLU A 49 5.81 -23.27 -4.45
N ILE A 50 5.65 -23.67 -5.70
CA ILE A 50 4.70 -23.03 -6.62
C ILE A 50 3.26 -23.44 -6.26
N GLN A 51 3.02 -24.71 -5.94
CA GLN A 51 1.72 -25.25 -5.55
C GLN A 51 1.84 -25.98 -4.21
N THR A 52 0.95 -25.66 -3.25
CA THR A 52 0.97 -26.26 -1.90
C THR A 52 -0.40 -26.82 -1.52
N SER A 53 -0.48 -27.53 -0.39
CA SER A 53 -1.72 -28.04 0.23
C SER A 53 -1.95 -27.46 1.63
N THR A 54 -1.33 -26.31 1.94
CA THR A 54 -1.35 -25.72 3.29
C THR A 54 -2.71 -25.13 3.65
N TYR A 55 -3.21 -25.49 4.83
CA TYR A 55 -4.41 -24.89 5.40
C TYR A 55 -4.22 -23.42 5.75
N GLY A 56 -5.28 -22.61 5.54
CA GLY A 56 -5.23 -21.17 5.78
C GLY A 56 -4.48 -20.38 4.71
N SER A 57 -4.08 -21.02 3.60
CA SER A 57 -3.54 -20.31 2.44
C SER A 57 -4.60 -19.36 1.83
N GLN A 58 -4.16 -18.18 1.40
CA GLN A 58 -5.04 -17.19 0.78
C GLN A 58 -5.50 -17.66 -0.59
N VAL A 59 -6.78 -17.43 -0.92
CA VAL A 59 -7.34 -17.71 -2.25
C VAL A 59 -7.03 -16.54 -3.21
N PRO A 60 -6.23 -16.75 -4.28
CA PRO A 60 -5.84 -15.68 -5.18
C PRO A 60 -7.04 -15.20 -6.03
N ARG A 61 -7.20 -13.88 -6.15
CA ARG A 61 -8.18 -13.23 -7.05
C ARG A 61 -7.43 -12.54 -8.20
N ILE A 62 -7.76 -12.91 -9.43
CA ILE A 62 -7.06 -12.42 -10.64
C ILE A 62 -8.05 -11.68 -11.53
N PHE A 63 -7.61 -10.53 -12.04
CA PHE A 63 -8.32 -9.76 -13.06
C PHE A 63 -7.42 -9.67 -14.31
N GLY A 64 -7.92 -10.15 -15.46
CA GLY A 64 -7.13 -10.27 -16.69
C GLY A 64 -6.51 -11.65 -16.88
N LYS A 65 -5.43 -11.73 -17.68
CA LYS A 65 -4.78 -13.01 -18.04
C LYS A 65 -3.42 -13.15 -17.35
N MET A 66 -3.35 -14.05 -16.37
CA MET A 66 -2.14 -14.34 -15.60
C MET A 66 -2.05 -15.84 -15.28
N ARG A 67 -0.83 -16.36 -15.11
CA ARG A 67 -0.59 -17.72 -14.62
C ARG A 67 -0.57 -17.73 -13.09
N VAL A 68 -1.30 -18.67 -12.47
CA VAL A 68 -1.30 -18.91 -11.02
C VAL A 68 -1.28 -20.42 -10.78
N ALA A 69 -0.66 -20.85 -9.68
CA ALA A 69 -0.45 -22.26 -9.38
C ALA A 69 -1.59 -22.92 -8.59
N GLY A 70 -2.37 -22.13 -7.83
CA GLY A 70 -3.46 -22.64 -6.99
C GLY A 70 -3.00 -23.45 -5.78
N THR A 71 -3.96 -24.10 -5.12
CA THR A 71 -3.75 -24.97 -3.94
C THR A 71 -4.32 -26.35 -4.25
N VAL A 72 -3.66 -27.42 -3.82
CA VAL A 72 -4.18 -28.79 -3.93
C VAL A 72 -5.37 -28.94 -2.97
N ILE A 73 -6.53 -29.29 -3.51
CA ILE A 73 -7.74 -29.59 -2.73
C ILE A 73 -8.18 -30.97 -3.17
N TRP A 74 -8.17 -31.92 -2.23
CA TRP A 74 -8.53 -33.33 -2.44
C TRP A 74 -7.60 -34.04 -3.46
N ALA A 75 -6.69 -34.85 -2.94
CA ALA A 75 -5.84 -35.74 -3.72
C ALA A 75 -6.18 -37.19 -3.38
N THR A 76 -6.22 -38.06 -4.40
CA THR A 76 -6.33 -39.50 -4.19
C THR A 76 -5.00 -40.08 -3.74
N ASP A 77 -5.02 -41.30 -3.22
CA ASP A 77 -3.81 -42.03 -2.90
C ASP A 77 -2.96 -42.29 -4.16
N LEU A 78 -1.67 -42.53 -3.95
CA LEU A 78 -0.75 -42.91 -5.02
C LEU A 78 -1.08 -44.34 -5.48
N ASN A 79 -1.21 -44.52 -6.79
CA ASN A 79 -1.27 -45.84 -7.40
C ASN A 79 0.14 -46.22 -7.85
N GLU A 80 0.56 -47.45 -7.53
CA GLU A 80 1.85 -48.03 -7.90
C GLU A 80 1.77 -48.81 -9.21
#